data_AF-A0A6J4YAT3-F1
#
_entry.id   AF-A0A6J4YAT3-F1
#
_cell.length_a   1.000
_cell.length_b   1.000
_cell.length_c   1.000
_cell.angle_alpha   90.00
_cell.angle_beta   90.00
_cell.angle_gamma   90.00
#
_symmetry.space_group_name_H-M   'P 1'
#
loop_
_entity.id
_entity.type
_entity.pdbx_description
1 polymer ?
#
loop_
_entity_poly.entity_id
_entity_poly.type
_entity_poly.pdbx_seq_one_letter_code
_entity_poly.pdbx_strand_id
1 'polypeptide(L)' 'MCLNVLTEEGKPLHVNELTQLLQQRFGRLTDRDTLSSALAKKARLGILVRQSAPATFTLIDSKEDHHEKT' A
#
# COMPACT_ATOMS: atom_id res chain seq x y z
N MET A 1 9.17 3.06 -4.32
CA MET A 1 9.26 3.63 -2.95
C MET A 1 8.20 3.01 -2.05
N CYS A 2 6.96 3.52 -1.93
CA CYS A 2 5.94 2.88 -1.06
C CYS A 2 5.45 1.53 -1.62
N LEU A 3 5.40 1.41 -2.95
CA LEU A 3 5.04 0.17 -3.64
C LEU A 3 6.00 -0.96 -3.30
N ASN A 4 7.32 -0.74 -3.31
CA ASN A 4 8.30 -1.74 -2.90
C ASN A 4 8.02 -2.27 -1.50
N VAL A 5 7.72 -1.39 -0.53
CA VAL A 5 7.40 -1.81 0.84
C VAL A 5 6.14 -2.69 0.85
N LEU A 6 5.06 -2.30 0.16
CA LEU A 6 3.87 -3.18 0.05
C LEU A 6 4.16 -4.49 -0.69
N THR A 7 4.98 -4.47 -1.74
CA THR A 7 5.33 -5.66 -2.53
C THR A 7 6.23 -6.61 -1.74
N GLU A 8 7.15 -6.08 -0.94
CA GLU A 8 8.02 -6.88 -0.07
C GLU A 8 7.27 -7.46 1.12
N GLU A 9 6.32 -6.72 1.69
CA GLU A 9 5.52 -7.23 2.82
C GLU A 9 4.43 -8.22 2.37
N GLY A 10 3.96 -8.13 1.12
CA GLY A 10 2.96 -9.04 0.54
C GLY A 10 1.59 -9.04 1.26
N LYS A 11 1.32 -8.04 2.11
CA LYS A 11 0.16 -8.00 3.00
C LYS A 11 -0.45 -6.59 3.08
N PRO A 12 -1.73 -6.47 3.45
CA PRO A 12 -2.35 -5.17 3.69
C PRO A 12 -1.62 -4.42 4.81
N LEU A 13 -1.14 -3.23 4.50
CA LEU A 13 -0.40 -2.37 5.42
C LEU A 13 -1.19 -1.10 5.72
N HIS A 14 -1.24 -0.74 6.99
CA HIS A 14 -1.79 0.52 7.43
C HIS A 14 -0.83 1.66 7.07
N VAL A 15 -1.37 2.85 6.76
CA VAL A 15 -0.57 4.02 6.39
C VAL A 15 0.47 4.39 7.45
N ASN A 16 0.15 4.14 8.73
CA ASN A 16 1.06 4.37 9.84
C ASN A 16 2.27 3.43 9.80
N GLU A 17 2.05 2.15 9.55
CA GLU A 17 3.12 1.16 9.35
C GLU A 17 3.99 1.54 8.14
N LEU A 18 3.37 2.00 7.05
CA LEU A 18 4.11 2.46 5.88
C LEU A 18 4.97 3.68 6.18
N THR A 19 4.48 4.65 6.95
CA THR A 19 5.31 5.80 7.37
C THR A 19 6.49 5.36 8.22
N GLN A 20 6.29 4.40 9.14
CA GLN A 20 7.38 3.89 9.97
C GLN A 20 8.39 3.09 9.15
N LEU A 21 7.95 2.21 8.27
CA LEU A 21 8.82 1.42 7.38
C LEU A 21 9.62 2.32 6.43
N LEU A 22 9.00 3.37 5.88
CA LEU A 22 9.68 4.34 5.03
C LEU A 22 10.73 5.14 5.82
N GLN A 23 10.42 5.50 7.07
CA GLN A 23 11.38 6.17 7.94
C GLN A 23 12.54 5.23 8.31
N GLN A 24 12.27 3.97 8.65
CA GLN A 24 13.29 2.99 9.05
C GLN A 24 14.19 2.59 7.87
N ARG A 25 13.63 2.29 6.70
CA ARG A 25 14.39 1.83 5.52
C ARG A 25 15.07 2.95 4.75
N PHE A 26 14.42 4.11 4.63
CA PHE A 26 14.88 5.20 3.76
C PHE A 26 15.25 6.48 4.52
N GLY A 27 15.12 6.51 5.85
CA GLY A 27 15.37 7.71 6.65
C GLY A 27 14.41 8.87 6.35
N ARG A 28 13.32 8.61 5.62
CA ARG A 28 12.44 9.65 5.08
C ARG A 28 11.24 9.88 5.97
N LEU A 29 11.20 11.03 6.63
CA LEU A 29 10.03 11.53 7.33
C LEU A 29 8.93 11.82 6.30
N THR A 30 7.97 10.90 6.21
CA THR A 30 6.85 11.01 5.27
C THR A 30 5.60 11.32 6.07
N ASP A 31 4.93 12.41 5.72
CA ASP A 31 3.69 12.81 6.37
C ASP A 31 2.58 11.79 6.07
N ARG A 32 1.90 11.35 7.14
CA ARG A 32 0.87 10.31 7.08
C ARG A 32 -0.30 10.71 6.18
N ASP A 33 -0.74 11.96 6.26
CA ASP A 33 -1.87 12.48 5.47
C ASP A 33 -1.51 12.59 3.99
N THR A 34 -0.29 13.04 3.71
CA THR A 34 0.27 13.08 2.36
C THR A 34 0.40 11.67 1.77
N LEU A 35 0.91 10.71 2.55
CA LEU A 35 1.04 9.31 2.13
C LEU A 35 -0.33 8.67 1.91
N SER A 36 -1.27 8.89 2.83
CA SER A 36 -2.66 8.42 2.74
C SER A 36 -3.33 8.93 1.47
N SER A 37 -3.22 10.23 1.18
CA SER A 37 -3.79 10.84 -0.03
C SER A 37 -3.15 10.30 -1.30
N ALA A 38 -1.84 10.08 -1.32
CA ALA A 38 -1.13 9.51 -2.46
C ALA A 38 -1.52 8.04 -2.73
N LEU A 39 -1.62 7.23 -1.67
CA LEU A 39 -2.08 5.84 -1.73
C LEU A 39 -3.55 5.76 -2.12
N ALA A 40 -4.41 6.59 -1.53
CA ALA A 40 -5.82 6.68 -1.87
C ALA A 40 -6.01 7.09 -3.33
N LYS A 41 -5.24 8.05 -3.85
CA LYS A 41 -5.26 8.38 -5.29
C LYS A 41 -4.89 7.17 -6.15
N LYS A 42 -3.81 6.45 -5.83
CA LYS A 42 -3.40 5.25 -6.58
C LYS A 42 -4.44 4.13 -6.48
N ALA A 43 -5.06 3.97 -5.32
CA ALA A 43 -6.13 3.00 -5.11
C ALA A 43 -7.40 3.34 -5.90
N ARG A 44 -7.77 4.62 -5.95
CA ARG A 44 -8.90 5.09 -6.78
C ARG A 44 -8.64 4.93 -8.28
N LEU A 45 -7.37 5.02 -8.69
CA LEU A 45 -6.98 4.74 -10.07
C LEU A 45 -6.96 3.23 -10.38
N GLY A 46 -7.04 2.35 -9.37
CA GLY A 46 -6.92 0.90 -9.56
C GLY A 46 -5.53 0.47 -10.03
N ILE A 47 -4.52 1.32 -9.86
CA ILE A 47 -3.16 1.06 -10.34
C ILE A 47 -2.33 0.56 -9.16
N LEU A 48 -2.02 -0.75 -9.16
CA LEU A 48 -1.11 -1.45 -8.25
C LEU A 48 -1.51 -1.53 -6.77
N VAL A 49 -2.43 -0.74 -6.24
CA VAL A 49 -2.84 -0.83 -4.83
C VAL A 49 -4.35 -0.71 -4.67
N ARG A 50 -4.94 -1.41 -3.70
CA ARG A 50 -6.36 -1.33 -3.34
C ARG A 50 -6.47 -0.92 -1.89
N GLN A 51 -7.45 -0.08 -1.59
CA GLN A 51 -7.81 0.18 -0.20
C GLN A 51 -8.65 -0.99 0.32
N SER A 52 -8.11 -1.75 1.27
CA SER A 52 -8.84 -2.86 1.88
C SER A 52 -9.64 -2.43 3.11
N ALA A 53 -9.21 -1.35 3.78
CA ALA A 53 -9.83 -0.82 4.98
C ALA A 53 -9.54 0.69 5.11
N PRO A 54 -10.20 1.44 6.02
CA PRO A 54 -9.84 2.82 6.29
C PRO A 54 -8.35 2.91 6.65
N ALA A 55 -7.61 3.74 5.91
CA ALA A 55 -6.16 3.92 6.05
C ALA A 55 -5.30 2.63 5.89
N THR A 56 -5.86 1.55 5.33
CA THR A 56 -5.14 0.30 5.03
C THR A 56 -5.16 0.01 3.54
N PHE A 57 -3.96 -0.19 2.98
CA PHE A 57 -3.76 -0.41 1.56
C PHE A 57 -3.06 -1.75 1.33
N THR A 58 -3.47 -2.44 0.30
CA THR A 58 -2.87 -3.70 -0.16
C THR A 58 -2.39 -3.55 -1.60
N LEU A 59 -1.44 -4.36 -2.03
CA LEU A 59 -1.07 -4.44 -3.45
C LEU A 59 -2.22 -5.08 -4.23
N ILE A 60 -2.53 -4.56 -5.42
CA ILE A 60 -3.29 -5.28 -6.43
C ILE A 60 -2.26 -6.11 -7.16
N ASP A 61 -2.05 -7.32 -6.66
CA ASP A 61 -1.15 -8.25 -7.30
C ASP A 61 -1.71 -8.58 -8.69
N SER A 62 -0.96 -8.27 -9.76
CA SER A 62 -1.33 -8.65 -11.14
C SER A 62 -1.17 -10.16 -11.39
N LYS A 63 -0.98 -10.96 -10.33
CA LYS A 63 -0.81 -12.40 -10.36
C LYS A 63 -1.89 -13.16 -9.58
N GLU A 64 -2.89 -12.50 -8.98
CA GLU A 64 -4.00 -13.20 -8.33
C GLU A 64 -5.38 -12.55 -8.59
N ASP A 65 -5.74 -12.47 -9.87
CA ASP A 65 -7.07 -12.86 -10.32
C ASP A 65 -6.92 -14.31 -10.81
N HIS A 66 -6.98 -15.28 -9.90
CA HIS A 66 -7.24 -16.70 -10.16
C HIS A 66 -7.39 -17.44 -8.82
N HIS A 67 -8.37 -16.99 -8.02
CA HIS A 67 -9.13 -17.92 -7.19
C HIS A 67 -10.61 -17.72 -7.52
N GLU A 68 -10.97 -18.05 -8.76
CA GLU A 68 -12.34 -18.48 -9.03
C GLU A 68 -12.48 -19.92 -8.49
N LYS A 69 -13.69 -20.20 -7.98
CA LYS A 69 -14.34 -21.52 -7.91
C LYS A 69 -13.92 -22.40 -6.73
N THR A 70 -14.81 -23.06 -5.99
CA THR A 70 -16.22 -23.45 -6.18
C THR A 70 -16.82 -23.70 -4.81
#